data_AF-A0A2D6STN2-F1
#
_entry.id   AF-A0A2D6STN2-F1
#
_cell.length_a   1.000
_cell.length_b   1.000
_cell.length_c   1.000
_cell.angle_alpha   90.00
_cell.angle_beta   90.00
_cell.angle_gamma   90.00
#
_symmetry.space_group_name_H-M   'P 1'
#
loop_
_entity.id
_entity.type
_entity.pdbx_description
1 polymer ?
#
loop_
_entity_poly.entity_id
_entity_poly.type
_entity_poly.pdbx_seq_one_letter_code
_entity_poly.pdbx_strand_id
1 'polypeptide(L)'
;MELDELGGILMFERVFSMWDYYDGPRAGVANFNGQAHHFQCEWDDARDNYADVFVLRPVTDAFLEINEKRDQIYEQWQEELSAGAVSSETHPVAMGQNPRFAVLTTFLDAAVRDGKICSRVRAAFRAAPEHEQLSIGGVRKIEVEWTEAT
;
A
#
# COMPACT_ATOMS: atom_id res chain seq x y z
N MET A 1 0.29 -15.30 -33.11
CA MET A 1 1.13 -14.15 -32.72
C MET A 1 0.91 -14.03 -31.22
N GLU A 2 1.73 -14.80 -30.51
CA GLU A 2 1.62 -15.08 -29.07
C GLU A 2 2.45 -13.99 -28.36
N LEU A 3 1.82 -13.24 -27.46
CA LEU A 3 2.46 -12.26 -26.59
C LEU A 3 2.75 -12.87 -25.21
N ASP A 4 3.05 -14.18 -25.16
CA ASP A 4 3.28 -14.94 -23.93
C ASP A 4 4.80 -15.14 -23.65
N GLU A 5 5.69 -14.54 -24.44
CA GLU A 5 7.16 -14.63 -24.29
C GLU A 5 7.83 -13.37 -23.69
N LEU A 6 7.12 -12.61 -22.86
CA LEU A 6 7.74 -11.66 -21.93
C LEU A 6 7.65 -12.17 -20.48
N GLY A 7 8.04 -13.44 -20.28
CA GLY A 7 8.31 -13.98 -18.96
C GLY A 7 9.29 -13.06 -18.21
N GLY A 8 8.78 -12.39 -17.17
CA GLY A 8 9.60 -11.75 -16.15
C GLY A 8 10.45 -10.57 -16.61
N ILE A 9 9.90 -9.63 -17.39
CA ILE A 9 10.47 -8.27 -17.29
C ILE A 9 10.12 -7.79 -15.88
N LEU A 10 11.11 -7.89 -15.00
CA LEU A 10 11.39 -7.08 -13.83
C LEU A 10 10.97 -5.62 -14.08
N MET A 11 9.67 -5.37 -13.96
CA MET A 11 9.07 -4.08 -14.25
C MET A 11 8.43 -3.60 -12.97
N PHE A 12 8.95 -2.49 -12.48
CA PHE A 12 8.40 -1.83 -11.32
C PHE A 12 6.97 -1.40 -11.62
N GLU A 13 6.06 -1.85 -10.77
CA GLU A 13 4.64 -1.54 -10.83
C GLU A 13 4.29 -0.45 -9.83
N ARG A 14 3.23 0.31 -10.16
CA ARG A 14 2.78 1.43 -9.35
C ARG A 14 2.27 0.97 -7.98
N VAL A 15 2.75 1.60 -6.91
CA VAL A 15 2.08 1.59 -5.60
C VAL A 15 1.10 2.76 -5.55
N PHE A 16 -0.16 2.49 -5.26
CA PHE A 16 -1.20 3.50 -5.10
C PHE A 16 -1.22 4.08 -3.69
N SER A 17 -1.01 3.23 -2.68
CA SER A 17 -1.16 3.60 -1.28
C SER A 17 -0.34 2.70 -0.38
N MET A 18 0.10 3.26 0.74
CA MET A 18 0.89 2.61 1.77
C MET A 18 0.13 2.70 3.09
N TRP A 19 -0.27 1.55 3.62
CA TRP A 19 -1.13 1.48 4.81
C TRP A 19 -0.32 1.16 6.07
N ASP A 20 0.78 0.43 5.90
CA ASP A 20 1.69 0.08 6.97
C ASP A 20 3.14 0.14 6.48
N TYR A 21 3.99 0.75 7.29
CA TYR A 21 5.40 0.95 7.00
C TYR A 21 6.22 0.75 8.29
N TYR A 22 6.90 -0.39 8.37
CA TYR A 22 7.75 -0.74 9.49
C TYR A 22 9.06 -1.29 8.96
N ASP A 23 10.12 -0.48 8.95
CA ASP A 23 11.40 -0.79 8.29
C ASP A 23 11.24 -1.16 6.79
N GLY A 24 10.26 -0.54 6.13
CA GLY A 24 9.84 -0.85 4.76
C GLY A 24 8.33 -1.05 4.62
N PRO A 25 7.79 -1.09 3.39
CA PRO A 25 6.37 -1.31 3.15
C PRO A 25 5.90 -2.67 3.67
N ARG A 26 4.83 -2.67 4.46
CA ARG A 26 4.24 -3.89 5.04
C ARG A 26 2.83 -4.16 4.54
N ALA A 27 2.06 -3.12 4.24
CA ALA A 27 0.76 -3.28 3.62
C ALA A 27 0.41 -2.07 2.78
N GLY A 28 -0.46 -2.27 1.78
CA GLY A 28 -0.90 -1.20 0.90
C GLY A 28 -1.60 -1.72 -0.33
N VAL A 29 -1.67 -0.86 -1.35
CA VAL A 29 -2.32 -1.17 -2.63
C VAL A 29 -1.36 -0.87 -3.75
N ALA A 30 -1.17 -1.81 -4.65
CA ALA A 30 -0.25 -1.70 -5.77
C ALA A 30 -0.75 -2.53 -6.95
N ASN A 31 -0.24 -2.24 -8.14
CA ASN A 31 -0.48 -3.10 -9.30
C ASN A 31 0.35 -4.40 -9.17
N PHE A 32 -0.24 -5.51 -9.61
CA PHE A 32 0.40 -6.78 -9.88
C PHE A 32 -0.12 -7.28 -11.24
N ASN A 33 0.80 -7.47 -12.19
CA ASN A 33 0.49 -7.72 -13.61
C ASN A 33 -0.49 -6.67 -14.18
N GLY A 34 -0.31 -5.40 -13.82
CA GLY A 34 -1.12 -4.29 -14.30
C GLY A 34 -2.52 -4.16 -13.67
N GLN A 35 -2.87 -5.01 -12.70
CA GLN A 35 -4.15 -4.95 -11.99
C GLN A 35 -3.95 -4.64 -10.51
N ALA A 36 -4.86 -3.85 -9.92
CA ALA A 36 -4.73 -3.46 -8.54
C ALA A 36 -4.96 -4.62 -7.57
N HIS A 37 -4.05 -4.75 -6.61
CA HIS A 37 -4.09 -5.70 -5.53
C HIS A 37 -3.77 -5.01 -4.21
N HIS A 38 -4.44 -5.46 -3.15
CA HIS A 38 -3.96 -5.21 -1.80
C HIS A 38 -2.80 -6.17 -1.51
N PHE A 39 -1.67 -5.64 -1.08
CA PHE A 39 -0.52 -6.43 -0.64
C PHE A 39 -0.40 -6.37 0.88
N GLN A 40 0.04 -7.48 1.48
CA GLN A 40 0.34 -7.55 2.91
C GLN A 40 1.50 -8.50 3.16
N CYS A 41 2.51 -8.03 3.89
CA CYS A 41 3.64 -8.83 4.33
C CYS A 41 3.15 -9.89 5.33
N GLU A 42 3.52 -11.15 5.11
CA GLU A 42 3.19 -12.24 6.04
C GLU A 42 4.05 -12.12 7.31
N TRP A 43 3.43 -12.40 8.45
CA TRP A 43 4.13 -12.54 9.72
C TRP A 43 4.59 -13.99 9.88
N ASP A 44 5.88 -14.19 10.19
CA ASP A 44 6.45 -15.51 10.50
C ASP A 44 6.50 -15.68 12.01
N ASP A 45 5.49 -16.37 12.57
CA ASP A 45 5.39 -16.65 14.01
C ASP A 45 6.60 -17.42 14.56
N ALA A 46 7.28 -18.24 13.75
CA ALA A 46 8.42 -19.03 14.20
C ALA A 46 9.69 -18.18 14.35
N ARG A 47 9.81 -17.12 13.55
CA ARG A 47 10.92 -16.15 13.60
C ARG A 47 10.60 -14.90 14.42
N ASP A 48 9.35 -14.75 14.86
CA ASP A 48 8.83 -13.56 15.54
C ASP A 48 9.15 -12.28 14.75
N ASN A 49 8.99 -12.35 13.42
CA ASN A 49 9.36 -11.27 12.51
C ASN A 49 8.54 -11.32 11.22
N TYR A 50 8.53 -10.21 10.48
CA TYR A 50 7.99 -10.18 9.13
C TYR A 50 8.82 -11.05 8.18
N ALA A 51 8.12 -11.84 7.36
CA ALA A 51 8.72 -12.60 6.28
C ALA A 51 9.17 -11.67 5.11
N ASP A 52 9.89 -12.23 4.15
CA ASP A 52 10.16 -11.62 2.85
C ASP A 52 9.03 -11.85 1.83
N VAL A 53 7.93 -12.47 2.27
CA VAL A 53 6.77 -12.86 1.44
C VAL A 53 5.57 -11.95 1.71
N PHE A 54 4.87 -11.62 0.64
CA PHE A 54 3.66 -10.81 0.59
C PHE A 54 2.52 -11.61 -0.01
N VAL A 55 1.34 -11.54 0.62
CA VAL A 55 0.10 -12.05 0.06
C VAL A 55 -0.60 -10.96 -0.75
N LEU A 56 -1.09 -11.33 -1.93
CA LEU A 56 -1.84 -10.44 -2.80
C LEU A 56 -3.31 -10.83 -2.83
N ARG A 57 -4.19 -9.83 -2.77
CA ARG A 57 -5.64 -9.97 -2.93
C ARG A 57 -6.12 -9.00 -4.00
N PRO A 58 -6.83 -9.43 -5.05
CA PRO A 58 -7.33 -8.52 -6.07
C PRO A 58 -8.32 -7.54 -5.42
N VAL A 59 -8.28 -6.27 -5.84
CA VAL A 59 -9.22 -5.24 -5.39
C VAL A 59 -10.01 -4.69 -6.56
N THR A 60 -11.20 -4.17 -6.27
CA THR A 60 -12.09 -3.59 -7.27
C THR A 60 -11.83 -2.10 -7.44
N ASP A 61 -12.33 -1.51 -8.53
CA ASP A 61 -12.27 -0.04 -8.72
C ASP A 61 -12.99 0.70 -7.59
N ALA A 62 -14.11 0.17 -7.10
CA ALA A 62 -14.82 0.75 -5.95
C ALA A 62 -13.96 0.75 -4.68
N PHE A 63 -13.13 -0.28 -4.47
CA PHE A 63 -12.15 -0.31 -3.38
C PHE A 63 -11.10 0.79 -3.57
N LEU A 64 -10.56 0.96 -4.79
CA LEU A 64 -9.59 1.99 -5.10
C LEU A 64 -10.13 3.40 -4.84
N GLU A 65 -11.37 3.69 -5.26
CA GLU A 65 -12.01 4.99 -5.01
C GLU A 65 -12.17 5.28 -3.50
N ILE A 66 -12.51 4.26 -2.70
CA ILE A 66 -12.62 4.40 -1.25
C ILE A 66 -11.24 4.62 -0.63
N ASN A 67 -10.22 3.88 -1.09
CA ASN A 67 -8.85 4.04 -0.66
C ASN A 67 -8.33 5.46 -0.96
N GLU A 68 -8.52 5.95 -2.18
CA GLU A 68 -8.12 7.31 -2.57
C GLU A 68 -8.78 8.37 -1.68
N LYS A 69 -10.09 8.25 -1.41
CA LYS A 69 -10.80 9.17 -0.50
C LYS A 69 -10.25 9.12 0.93
N ARG A 70 -9.78 7.96 1.39
CA ARG A 70 -9.17 7.82 2.72
C ARG A 70 -7.79 8.49 2.74
N ASP A 71 -6.99 8.28 1.70
CA ASP A 71 -5.64 8.84 1.59
C ASP A 71 -5.68 10.37 1.45
N GLN A 72 -6.63 10.94 0.70
CA GLN A 72 -6.86 12.39 0.62
C GLN A 72 -7.10 13.03 2.00
N ILE A 73 -7.79 12.33 2.91
CA ILE A 73 -7.99 12.83 4.29
C ILE A 73 -6.67 12.86 5.06
N TYR A 74 -5.83 11.84 4.87
CA TYR A 74 -4.52 11.78 5.51
C TYR A 74 -3.54 12.81 4.94
N GLU A 75 -3.53 13.00 3.62
CA GLU A 75 -2.75 14.03 2.93
C GLU A 75 -3.14 15.42 3.39
N GLN A 76 -4.44 15.75 3.43
CA GLN A 76 -4.94 17.02 3.96
C GLN A 76 -4.46 17.27 5.40
N TRP A 77 -4.53 16.25 6.26
CA TRP A 77 -4.03 16.37 7.62
C TRP A 77 -2.50 16.58 7.68
N GLN A 78 -1.72 15.91 6.83
CA GLN A 78 -0.28 16.13 6.75
C GLN A 78 0.05 17.57 6.32
N GLU A 79 -0.68 18.11 5.35
CA GLU A 79 -0.54 19.50 4.92
C GLU A 79 -0.84 20.47 6.08
N GLU A 80 -1.96 20.28 6.78
CA GLU A 80 -2.34 21.09 7.94
C GLU A 80 -1.33 20.98 9.09
N LEU A 81 -0.82 19.78 9.36
CA LEU A 81 0.22 19.55 10.37
C LEU A 81 1.50 20.29 10.00
N SER A 82 1.93 20.19 8.73
CA SER A 82 3.13 20.86 8.23
C SER A 82 3.01 22.39 8.27
N ALA A 83 1.80 22.90 8.08
CA ALA A 83 1.47 24.32 8.21
C ALA A 83 1.33 24.78 9.67
N GLY A 84 1.35 23.86 10.64
CA GLY A 84 1.12 24.13 12.06
C GLY A 84 -0.33 24.47 12.42
N ALA A 85 -1.29 24.17 11.53
CA ALA A 85 -2.71 24.40 11.74
C ALA A 85 -3.36 23.37 12.67
N VAL A 86 -2.79 22.16 12.74
CA VAL A 86 -3.19 21.08 13.65
C VAL A 86 -1.97 20.51 14.37
N SER A 87 -2.18 19.80 15.47
CA SER A 87 -1.11 19.08 16.18
C SER A 87 -1.01 17.62 15.73
N SER A 88 0.09 16.96 16.04
CA SER A 88 0.25 15.53 15.77
C SER A 88 -0.77 14.65 16.52
N GLU A 89 -1.40 15.16 17.58
CA GLU A 89 -2.41 14.45 18.37
C GLU A 89 -3.74 14.27 17.63
N THR A 90 -3.99 15.06 16.58
CA THR A 90 -5.20 14.97 15.74
C THR A 90 -5.06 13.95 14.60
N HIS A 91 -4.03 13.11 14.66
CA HIS A 91 -3.72 12.11 13.63
C HIS A 91 -4.99 11.33 13.21
N PRO A 92 -5.36 11.28 11.91
CA PRO A 92 -6.65 10.72 11.47
C PRO A 92 -6.85 9.24 11.82
N VAL A 93 -5.75 8.47 11.85
CA VAL A 93 -5.74 7.04 12.25
C VAL A 93 -6.00 6.88 13.75
N ALA A 94 -5.69 7.88 14.59
CA ALA A 94 -5.92 7.78 16.02
C ALA A 94 -7.43 7.68 16.30
N MET A 95 -7.80 6.71 17.14
CA MET A 95 -9.18 6.36 17.41
C MET A 95 -10.00 7.59 17.83
N GLY A 96 -11.11 7.84 17.11
CA GLY A 96 -12.05 8.93 17.41
C GLY A 96 -11.70 10.30 16.84
N GLN A 97 -10.52 10.48 16.21
CA GLN A 97 -10.11 11.79 15.68
C GLN A 97 -10.79 12.15 14.35
N ASN A 98 -11.05 11.17 13.48
CA ASN A 98 -11.71 11.41 12.20
C ASN A 98 -12.76 10.33 11.86
N PRO A 99 -14.06 10.59 12.10
CA PRO A 99 -15.12 9.62 11.85
C PRO A 99 -15.20 9.15 10.39
N ARG A 100 -14.91 10.04 9.43
CA ARG A 100 -14.93 9.70 8.01
C ARG A 100 -13.79 8.74 7.67
N PHE A 101 -12.58 9.03 8.16
CA PHE A 101 -11.42 8.15 8.00
C PHE A 101 -11.71 6.76 8.59
N ALA A 102 -12.29 6.71 9.79
CA ALA A 102 -12.63 5.46 10.47
C ALA A 102 -13.65 4.61 9.69
N VAL A 103 -14.70 5.24 9.14
CA VAL A 103 -15.70 4.53 8.31
C VAL A 103 -15.06 3.96 7.05
N LEU A 104 -14.27 4.76 6.32
CA LEU A 104 -13.60 4.29 5.10
C LEU A 104 -12.64 3.13 5.41
N THR A 105 -11.86 3.26 6.49
CA THR A 105 -10.96 2.20 6.97
C THR A 105 -11.72 0.93 7.30
N THR A 106 -12.86 1.02 7.98
CA THR A 106 -13.69 -0.16 8.31
C THR A 106 -14.17 -0.91 7.05
N PHE A 107 -14.60 -0.19 6.02
CA PHE A 107 -15.00 -0.80 4.74
C PHE A 107 -13.83 -1.49 4.03
N LEU A 108 -12.69 -0.81 3.99
CA LEU A 108 -11.47 -1.31 3.38
C LEU A 108 -10.94 -2.57 4.08
N ASP A 109 -10.87 -2.55 5.41
CA ASP A 109 -10.43 -3.69 6.23
C ASP A 109 -11.37 -4.90 6.05
N ALA A 110 -12.68 -4.66 5.98
CA ALA A 110 -13.65 -5.71 5.70
C ALA A 110 -13.43 -6.34 4.32
N ALA A 111 -13.24 -5.51 3.28
CA ALA A 111 -12.97 -6.00 1.93
C ALA A 111 -11.65 -6.80 1.84
N VAL A 112 -10.60 -6.37 2.54
CA VAL A 112 -9.32 -7.12 2.61
C VAL A 112 -9.50 -8.46 3.32
N ARG A 113 -10.21 -8.46 4.47
CA ARG A 113 -10.47 -9.67 5.25
C ARG A 113 -11.26 -10.71 4.47
N ASP A 114 -12.29 -10.26 3.74
CA ASP A 114 -13.17 -11.14 2.97
C ASP A 114 -12.56 -11.52 1.60
N GLY A 115 -11.51 -10.81 1.17
CA GLY A 115 -10.79 -11.02 -0.08
C GLY A 115 -9.95 -12.30 -0.08
N LYS A 116 -10.00 -13.03 -1.19
CA LYS A 116 -9.19 -14.25 -1.38
C LYS A 116 -7.77 -13.91 -1.78
N ILE A 117 -6.81 -14.60 -1.15
CA ILE A 117 -5.41 -14.55 -1.57
C ILE A 117 -5.29 -15.21 -2.96
N CYS A 118 -4.77 -14.47 -3.94
CA CYS A 118 -4.54 -14.97 -5.29
C CYS A 118 -3.08 -15.36 -5.55
N SER A 119 -2.13 -14.79 -4.80
CA SER A 119 -0.70 -15.05 -4.98
C SER A 119 0.10 -14.81 -3.70
N ARG A 120 1.29 -15.41 -3.65
CA ARG A 120 2.36 -15.15 -2.67
C ARG A 120 3.63 -14.81 -3.42
N VAL A 121 4.19 -13.65 -3.14
CA VAL A 121 5.33 -13.07 -3.88
C VAL A 121 6.32 -12.44 -2.92
N ARG A 122 7.57 -12.27 -3.33
CA ARG A 122 8.52 -11.35 -2.70
C ARG A 122 8.42 -9.99 -3.38
N ALA A 123 8.82 -8.94 -2.67
CA ALA A 123 8.70 -7.57 -3.16
C ALA A 123 10.00 -6.78 -2.99
N ALA A 124 10.40 -6.05 -4.03
CA ALA A 124 11.44 -5.04 -3.96
C ALA A 124 10.79 -3.67 -4.17
N PHE A 125 10.78 -2.83 -3.14
CA PHE A 125 10.24 -1.48 -3.21
C PHE A 125 11.34 -0.47 -3.46
N ARG A 126 11.06 0.52 -4.31
CA ARG A 126 11.94 1.67 -4.51
C ARG A 126 11.15 2.93 -4.75
N ALA A 127 11.84 4.05 -4.73
CA ALA A 127 11.27 5.27 -5.25
C ALA A 127 11.18 5.25 -6.76
N ALA A 128 10.10 5.81 -7.31
CA ALA A 128 10.02 6.11 -8.71
C ALA A 128 11.21 7.02 -9.12
N PRO A 129 11.86 6.78 -10.27
CA PRO A 129 13.06 7.52 -10.68
C PRO A 129 12.88 9.04 -10.66
N GLU A 130 11.69 9.53 -10.97
CA GLU A 130 11.38 10.96 -10.94
C GLU A 130 11.45 11.57 -9.53
N HIS A 131 11.34 10.77 -8.46
CA HIS A 131 11.22 11.21 -7.06
C HIS A 131 12.37 10.70 -6.18
N GLU A 132 13.47 10.23 -6.77
CA GLU A 132 14.59 9.61 -6.04
C GLU A 132 15.21 10.55 -4.99
N GLN A 133 15.15 11.86 -5.20
CA GLN A 133 15.72 12.90 -4.33
C GLN A 133 14.77 13.41 -3.22
N LEU A 134 13.52 12.95 -3.18
CA LEU A 134 12.53 13.40 -2.19
C LEU A 134 12.53 12.50 -0.94
N SER A 135 12.32 13.11 0.25
CA SER A 135 12.22 12.38 1.51
C SER A 135 11.07 11.38 1.53
N ILE A 136 11.24 10.27 2.26
CA ILE A 136 10.18 9.28 2.52
C ILE A 136 9.17 9.95 3.47
N GLY A 137 8.21 10.68 2.88
CA GLY A 137 7.21 11.46 3.60
C GLY A 137 6.41 12.29 2.61
N GLY A 138 5.19 11.84 2.30
CA GLY A 138 4.16 12.58 1.55
C GLY A 138 4.30 12.67 0.03
N VAL A 139 5.52 12.72 -0.54
CA VAL A 139 5.68 13.09 -1.96
C VAL A 139 6.42 12.05 -2.80
N ARG A 140 7.09 11.06 -2.19
CA ARG A 140 7.85 10.05 -2.94
C ARG A 140 6.90 8.99 -3.48
N LYS A 141 6.72 8.95 -4.80
CA LYS A 141 6.03 7.82 -5.44
C LYS A 141 6.90 6.59 -5.24
N ILE A 142 6.29 5.53 -4.75
CA ILE A 142 6.94 4.24 -4.57
C ILE A 142 6.47 3.33 -5.71
N GLU A 143 7.38 2.52 -6.20
CA GLU A 143 7.08 1.43 -7.12
C GLU A 143 7.57 0.12 -6.50
N VAL A 144 7.00 -0.98 -6.98
CA VAL A 144 7.27 -2.32 -6.46
C VAL A 144 7.51 -3.28 -7.60
N GLU A 145 8.55 -4.08 -7.45
CA GLU A 145 8.80 -5.24 -8.30
C GLU A 145 8.42 -6.51 -7.54
N TRP A 146 7.67 -7.38 -8.20
CA TRP A 146 7.20 -8.64 -7.65
C TRP A 146 8.02 -9.80 -8.20
N THR A 147 8.39 -10.74 -7.34
CA THR A 147 9.04 -11.99 -7.73
C THR A 147 8.35 -13.17 -7.08
N GLU A 148 8.31 -14.33 -7.74
CA GLU A 148 7.65 -15.51 -7.18
C GLU A 148 8.32 -15.96 -5.86
N ALA A 149 7.50 -16.26 -4.86
CA ALA A 149 7.97 -16.88 -3.63
C ALA A 149 8.23 -18.36 -3.90
N THR A 150 9.51 -18.72 -4.04
CA THR A 150 10.02 -20.10 -4.17
C THR A 150 9.89 -20.88 -2.87
#